data_AF-E9HWU6-F1
#
_entry.id   AF-E9HWU6-F1
#
_cell.length_a   1.000
_cell.length_b   1.000
_cell.length_c   1.000
_cell.angle_alpha   90.00
_cell.angle_beta   90.00
_cell.angle_gamma   90.00
#
_symmetry.space_group_name_H-M   'P 1'
#
loop_
_entity.id
_entity.type
_entity.pdbx_description
1 polymer ?
#
loop_
_entity_poly.entity_id
_entity_poly.type
_entity_poly.pdbx_seq_one_letter_code
_entity_poly.pdbx_strand_id
1 'polypeptide(L)'
;MDQCPRRRFIKRVEQMRKTARFNIIRRQDRTKLLCDARRKASKPFHQGDLVLVRRMLKKKGLTKKFLPKYIGPFQIVKKVAETTYRVEELPSRRKKKVVRRFNAHVVQLKPFRARSDEWHVSEIDEPTGSENDSENRSEAEVTQLAVVPVMEEIPAQQLLVSEFPNRPPVLLGKI
;
A
#
# COMPACT_ATOMS: atom_id res chain seq x y z
N MET A 1 -10.10 35.94 -54.30
CA MET A 1 -10.20 35.31 -52.96
C MET A 1 -9.27 34.10 -52.91
N ASP A 2 -7.96 34.32 -52.93
CA ASP A 2 -7.01 33.22 -53.09
C ASP A 2 -6.12 33.09 -51.85
N GLN A 3 -6.28 31.99 -51.12
CA GLN A 3 -5.46 31.71 -49.94
C GLN A 3 -4.21 30.99 -50.40
N CYS A 4 -3.08 31.69 -50.40
CA CYS A 4 -1.76 31.16 -50.73
C CYS A 4 -1.49 29.80 -50.05
N PRO A 5 -1.00 28.77 -50.77
CA PRO A 5 -0.84 27.40 -50.27
C PRO A 5 -0.06 27.29 -48.95
N ARG A 6 0.97 28.13 -48.79
CA ARG A 6 1.78 28.21 -47.56
C ARG A 6 0.96 28.59 -46.33
N ARG A 7 0.03 29.55 -46.46
CA ARG A 7 -0.82 29.99 -45.35
C ARG A 7 -1.82 28.91 -44.94
N ARG A 8 -2.35 28.15 -45.90
CA ARG A 8 -3.21 26.98 -45.62
C ARG A 8 -2.45 25.89 -44.87
N PHE A 9 -1.21 25.61 -45.28
CA PHE A 9 -0.35 24.64 -44.61
C PHE A 9 -0.04 25.02 -43.17
N ILE A 10 0.37 26.28 -42.91
CA ILE A 10 0.68 26.76 -41.55
C ILE A 10 -0.55 26.64 -40.64
N LYS A 11 -1.73 27.07 -41.11
CA LYS A 11 -2.99 26.93 -40.35
C LYS A 11 -3.30 25.47 -40.00
N ARG A 12 -3.10 24.53 -40.94
CA ARG A 12 -3.31 23.10 -40.72
C ARG A 12 -2.35 22.56 -39.65
N VAL A 13 -1.07 22.92 -39.73
CA VAL A 13 -0.06 22.52 -38.74
C VAL A 13 -0.39 23.09 -37.36
N GLU A 14 -0.82 24.35 -37.28
CA GLU A 14 -1.26 24.96 -36.02
C GLU A 14 -2.46 24.22 -35.41
N GLN A 15 -3.46 23.88 -36.23
CA GLN A 15 -4.61 23.08 -35.79
C GLN A 15 -4.17 21.71 -35.28
N MET A 16 -3.30 21.01 -36.01
CA MET A 16 -2.75 19.72 -35.57
C MET A 16 -1.97 19.82 -34.26
N ARG A 17 -1.19 20.90 -34.06
CA ARG A 17 -0.48 21.12 -32.79
C ARG A 17 -1.45 21.38 -31.64
N LYS A 18 -2.52 22.14 -31.88
CA LYS A 18 -3.57 22.39 -30.87
C LYS A 18 -4.28 21.10 -30.48
N THR A 19 -4.69 20.29 -31.45
CA THR A 19 -5.35 19.00 -31.17
C THR A 19 -4.42 18.02 -30.47
N ALA A 20 -3.16 17.93 -30.91
CA ALA A 20 -2.15 17.10 -30.25
C ALA A 20 -1.92 17.53 -28.79
N ARG A 21 -1.77 18.83 -28.53
CA ARG A 21 -1.63 19.37 -27.17
C ARG A 21 -2.84 19.04 -26.30
N PHE A 22 -4.05 19.26 -26.81
CA PHE A 22 -5.28 18.91 -26.10
C PHE A 22 -5.34 17.43 -25.74
N ASN A 23 -5.00 16.55 -26.68
CA ASN A 23 -5.01 15.10 -26.44
C ASN A 23 -3.92 14.67 -25.43
N ILE A 24 -2.75 15.29 -25.46
CA ILE A 24 -1.66 15.04 -24.49
C ILE A 24 -2.11 15.44 -23.10
N ILE A 25 -2.65 16.65 -22.92
CA ILE A 25 -3.13 17.14 -21.62
C ILE A 25 -4.24 16.23 -21.10
N ARG A 26 -5.26 15.94 -21.93
CA ARG A 26 -6.36 15.04 -21.56
C ARG A 26 -5.86 13.65 -21.14
N ARG A 27 -4.87 13.10 -21.85
CA ARG A 27 -4.27 11.81 -21.50
C ARG A 27 -3.51 11.91 -20.18
N GLN A 28 -2.71 12.95 -19.98
CA GLN A 28 -1.96 13.19 -18.74
C GLN A 28 -2.89 13.32 -17.54
N ASP A 29 -3.99 14.07 -17.67
CA ASP A 29 -4.99 14.25 -16.61
C ASP A 29 -5.64 12.92 -16.25
N ARG A 30 -6.07 12.13 -17.26
CA ARG A 30 -6.65 10.80 -17.03
C ARG A 30 -5.64 9.88 -16.33
N THR A 31 -4.39 9.87 -16.76
CA THR A 31 -3.34 9.06 -16.13
C THR A 31 -3.09 9.52 -14.69
N LYS A 32 -3.03 10.83 -14.43
CA LYS A 32 -2.88 11.40 -13.09
C LYS A 32 -4.01 10.94 -12.17
N LEU A 33 -5.26 11.11 -12.58
CA LEU A 33 -6.44 10.70 -11.80
C LEU A 33 -6.38 9.21 -11.44
N LEU A 34 -6.09 8.34 -12.41
CA LEU A 34 -6.00 6.89 -12.16
C LEU A 34 -4.82 6.51 -11.26
N CYS A 35 -3.66 7.14 -11.45
CA CYS A 35 -2.48 6.89 -10.64
C CYS A 35 -2.66 7.38 -9.20
N ASP A 36 -3.28 8.54 -9.02
CA ASP A 36 -3.54 9.14 -7.71
C ASP A 36 -4.60 8.33 -6.95
N ALA A 37 -5.68 7.91 -7.62
CA ALA A 37 -6.71 7.04 -7.03
C ALA A 37 -6.15 5.67 -6.58
N ARG A 38 -5.17 5.11 -7.32
CA ARG A 38 -4.54 3.83 -6.96
C ARG A 38 -3.39 3.98 -5.95
N ARG A 39 -3.00 5.21 -5.59
CA ARG A 39 -1.88 5.42 -4.67
C ARG A 39 -2.35 5.18 -3.23
N LYS A 40 -1.79 4.17 -2.58
CA LYS A 40 -2.00 3.96 -1.14
C LYS A 40 -1.30 5.07 -0.36
N ALA A 41 -2.03 5.77 0.51
CA ALA A 41 -1.43 6.71 1.45
C ALA A 41 -0.49 5.93 2.39
N SER A 42 0.81 6.24 2.32
CA SER A 42 1.75 5.72 3.31
C SER A 42 1.48 6.42 4.63
N LYS A 43 1.46 5.66 5.74
CA LYS A 43 1.52 6.28 7.07
C LYS A 43 2.76 7.18 7.13
N PRO A 44 2.65 8.41 7.67
CA PRO A 44 3.80 9.27 7.87
C PRO A 44 4.76 8.61 8.86
N PHE A 45 6.04 8.87 8.69
CA PHE A 45 7.05 8.42 9.63
C PHE A 45 7.39 9.56 10.60
N HIS A 46 7.70 9.19 11.84
CA HIS A 46 8.13 10.09 12.88
C HIS A 46 9.63 9.99 13.13
N GLN A 47 10.18 11.00 13.81
CA GLN A 47 11.57 10.95 14.25
C GLN A 47 11.76 9.80 15.23
N GLY A 48 12.84 9.03 15.06
CA GLY A 48 13.10 7.83 15.86
C GLY A 48 12.63 6.52 15.21
N ASP A 49 11.71 6.57 14.25
CA ASP A 49 11.24 5.37 13.56
C ASP A 49 12.38 4.64 12.86
N LEU A 50 12.37 3.31 13.02
CA LEU A 50 13.30 2.42 12.33
C LEU A 50 12.75 2.04 10.96
N VAL A 51 13.55 2.24 9.93
CA VAL A 51 13.17 1.99 8.54
C VAL A 51 14.25 1.26 7.76
N LEU A 52 13.80 0.38 6.86
CA LEU A 52 14.60 -0.22 5.82
C LEU A 52 14.60 0.68 4.57
N VAL A 53 15.75 0.83 3.92
CA VAL A 53 15.88 1.67 2.73
C VAL A 53 16.13 0.82 1.49
N ARG A 54 15.34 1.03 0.44
CA ARG A 54 15.54 0.39 -0.87
C ARG A 54 16.78 0.95 -1.55
N ARG A 55 17.76 0.10 -1.87
CA ARG A 55 18.94 0.45 -2.65
C ARG A 55 19.27 -0.64 -3.65
N MET A 56 19.76 -0.25 -4.82
CA MET A 56 20.24 -1.19 -5.82
C MET A 56 21.69 -1.54 -5.50
N LEU A 57 21.90 -2.60 -4.75
CA LEU A 57 23.25 -3.08 -4.41
C LEU A 57 23.91 -3.73 -5.62
N LYS A 58 25.22 -3.55 -5.74
CA LYS A 58 26.08 -4.22 -6.72
C LYS A 58 27.26 -4.82 -5.98
N LYS A 59 27.43 -6.14 -6.05
CA LYS A 59 28.57 -6.87 -5.47
C LYS A 59 29.13 -7.82 -6.53
N LYS A 60 30.46 -7.81 -6.72
CA LYS A 60 31.13 -8.72 -7.65
C LYS A 60 30.89 -10.17 -7.19
N GLY A 61 30.68 -11.08 -8.15
CA GLY A 61 30.41 -12.50 -7.86
C GLY A 61 28.99 -12.82 -7.36
N LEU A 62 28.10 -11.83 -7.22
CA LEU A 62 26.69 -12.06 -6.88
C LEU A 62 25.78 -11.43 -7.92
N THR A 63 24.76 -12.17 -8.34
CA THR A 63 23.69 -11.62 -9.17
C THR A 63 22.70 -10.82 -8.32
N LYS A 64 21.95 -9.92 -8.95
CA LYS A 64 20.94 -9.08 -8.27
C LYS A 64 19.88 -9.90 -7.53
N LYS A 65 19.62 -11.14 -7.94
CA LYS A 65 18.63 -12.04 -7.34
C LYS A 65 19.00 -12.42 -5.90
N PHE A 66 20.29 -12.55 -5.62
CA PHE A 66 20.81 -12.94 -4.31
C PHE A 66 21.18 -11.75 -3.42
N LEU A 67 21.01 -10.51 -3.91
CA LEU A 67 21.29 -9.31 -3.12
C LEU A 67 20.03 -8.81 -2.43
N PRO A 68 20.13 -8.35 -1.18
CA PRO A 68 18.97 -7.81 -0.47
C PRO A 68 18.52 -6.52 -1.16
N LYS A 69 17.21 -6.44 -1.43
CA LYS A 69 16.58 -5.27 -2.08
C LYS A 69 16.52 -4.05 -1.16
N TYR A 70 16.44 -4.30 0.14
CA TYR A 70 16.42 -3.28 1.18
C TYR A 70 17.62 -3.47 2.09
N ILE A 71 18.24 -2.36 2.46
CA ILE A 71 19.35 -2.34 3.40
C ILE A 71 18.88 -1.81 4.74
N GLY A 72 19.46 -2.42 5.78
CA GLY A 72 19.64 -1.97 7.18
C GLY A 72 18.44 -1.36 7.88
N PRO A 73 18.25 -1.59 9.19
CA PRO A 73 17.51 -0.62 9.96
C PRO A 73 18.31 0.68 9.94
N PHE A 74 17.63 1.76 9.64
CA PHE A 74 18.09 3.13 9.79
C PHE A 74 17.08 3.89 10.63
N GLN A 75 17.54 4.92 11.32
CA GLN A 75 16.69 5.77 12.13
C GLN A 75 16.32 7.04 11.34
N ILE A 76 15.06 7.44 11.40
CA ILE A 76 14.63 8.73 10.85
C ILE A 76 15.04 9.84 11.81
N VAL A 77 15.78 10.82 11.28
CA VAL A 77 16.22 12.00 12.02
C VAL A 77 15.17 13.09 11.97
N LYS A 78 14.71 13.42 10.76
CA LYS A 78 13.71 14.46 10.55
C LYS A 78 13.09 14.34 9.17
N LYS A 79 11.89 14.90 9.03
CA LYS A 79 11.26 15.16 7.75
C LYS A 79 11.89 16.40 7.11
N VAL A 80 12.48 16.25 5.92
CA VAL A 80 13.13 17.37 5.20
C VAL A 80 12.17 18.02 4.21
N ALA A 81 11.34 17.20 3.58
CA ALA A 81 10.26 17.62 2.69
C ALA A 81 9.04 16.74 2.93
N GLU A 82 7.90 17.08 2.33
CA GLU A 82 6.65 16.32 2.49
C GLU A 82 6.82 14.81 2.23
N THR A 83 7.63 14.46 1.23
CA THR A 83 7.87 13.09 0.80
C THR A 83 9.27 12.56 1.12
N THR A 84 10.16 13.39 1.67
CA THR A 84 11.57 13.03 1.83
C THR A 84 12.02 13.17 3.27
N TYR A 85 12.60 12.09 3.80
CA TYR A 85 13.10 11.99 5.16
C TYR A 85 14.61 11.93 5.17
N ARG A 86 15.23 12.55 6.18
CA ARG A 86 16.65 12.37 6.47
C ARG A 86 16.82 11.18 7.40
N VAL A 87 17.65 10.26 6.97
CA VAL A 87 17.82 8.95 7.57
C VAL A 87 19.29 8.79 7.98
N GLU A 88 19.52 8.21 9.15
CA GLU A 88 20.86 7.97 9.69
C GLU A 88 21.06 6.55 10.20
N GLU A 89 22.31 6.12 10.29
CA GLU A 89 22.65 4.84 10.91
C GLU A 89 22.38 4.87 12.41
N LEU A 90 21.90 3.73 12.93
CA LEU A 90 21.64 3.55 14.36
C LEU A 90 22.90 3.86 15.16
N PRO A 91 22.75 4.46 16.36
CA PRO A 91 23.88 4.78 17.22
C PRO A 91 24.81 3.59 17.46
N SER A 92 24.25 2.39 17.66
CA SER A 92 25.00 1.15 17.89
C SER A 92 25.89 0.73 16.71
N ARG A 93 25.58 1.17 15.48
CA ARG A 93 26.32 0.81 14.26
C ARG A 93 27.22 1.95 13.76
N ARG A 94 27.21 3.11 14.41
CA ARG A 94 28.05 4.25 14.02
C ARG A 94 29.52 3.92 14.24
N LYS A 95 30.34 4.18 13.21
CA LYS A 95 31.78 4.25 13.41
C LYS A 95 32.09 5.55 14.17
N LYS A 96 32.94 5.49 15.20
CA LYS A 96 33.21 6.58 16.16
C LYS A 96 33.42 7.98 15.54
N LYS A 97 33.86 8.08 14.28
CA LYS A 97 34.16 9.36 13.60
C LYS A 97 33.24 9.72 12.43
N VAL A 98 32.36 8.83 11.96
CA VAL A 98 31.56 9.08 10.75
C VAL A 98 30.13 8.60 10.92
N VAL A 99 29.18 9.54 10.95
CA VAL A 99 27.75 9.25 10.91
C VAL A 99 27.27 9.33 9.47
N ARG A 100 26.84 8.20 8.91
CA ARG A 100 26.29 8.18 7.55
C ARG A 100 24.85 8.69 7.59
N ARG A 101 24.63 9.87 7.00
CA ARG A 101 23.32 10.51 6.86
C ARG A 101 23.01 10.71 5.39
N PHE A 102 21.78 10.43 4.99
CA PHE A 102 21.33 10.70 3.62
C PHE A 102 19.82 10.91 3.57
N ASN A 103 19.36 11.52 2.48
CA ASN A 103 17.95 11.75 2.24
C ASN A 103 17.35 10.57 1.47
N ALA A 104 16.15 10.15 1.86
CA ALA A 104 15.41 9.07 1.24
C ALA A 104 13.94 9.47 1.02
N HIS A 105 13.43 9.19 -0.17
CA HIS A 105 12.02 9.42 -0.50
C HIS A 105 11.15 8.35 0.15
N VAL A 106 9.91 8.69 0.55
CA VAL A 106 8.97 7.81 1.27
C VAL A 106 8.75 6.46 0.58
N VAL A 107 8.73 6.44 -0.77
CA VAL A 107 8.60 5.23 -1.59
C VAL A 107 9.77 4.25 -1.45
N GLN A 108 10.94 4.73 -1.01
CA GLN A 108 12.11 3.90 -0.76
C GLN A 108 12.16 3.36 0.66
N LEU A 109 11.31 3.86 1.56
CA LEU A 109 11.28 3.48 2.96
C LEU A 109 10.28 2.35 3.20
N LYS A 110 10.65 1.46 4.11
CA LYS A 110 9.74 0.47 4.70
C LYS A 110 9.91 0.49 6.21
N PRO A 111 8.84 0.37 7.00
CA PRO A 111 8.97 0.21 8.44
C PRO A 111 9.79 -1.05 8.75
N PHE A 112 10.76 -0.92 9.64
CA PHE A 112 11.53 -2.05 10.16
C PHE A 112 10.72 -2.74 11.26
N ARG A 113 10.64 -4.07 11.20
CA ARG A 113 10.09 -4.90 12.28
C ARG A 113 11.22 -5.76 12.80
N ALA A 114 11.52 -5.63 14.10
CA ALA A 114 12.44 -6.54 14.75
C ALA A 114 11.84 -7.95 14.72
N ARG A 115 12.71 -8.96 14.63
CA ARG A 115 12.29 -10.34 14.88
C ARG A 115 11.98 -10.43 16.38
N SER A 116 10.74 -10.71 16.74
CA SER A 116 10.41 -11.13 18.10
C SER A 116 10.93 -12.56 18.27
N ASP A 117 11.76 -12.81 19.27
CA ASP A 117 12.33 -14.14 19.53
C ASP A 117 11.34 -15.09 20.25
N GLU A 118 10.07 -14.70 20.35
CA GLU A 118 9.01 -15.52 20.93
C GLU A 118 8.46 -16.50 19.89
N TRP A 119 9.18 -17.61 19.72
CA TRP A 119 8.53 -18.86 19.35
C TRP A 119 7.81 -19.35 20.60
N HIS A 120 6.54 -18.98 20.77
CA HIS A 120 5.67 -19.70 21.69
C HIS A 120 5.58 -21.14 21.18
N VAL A 121 6.40 -22.02 21.74
CA VAL A 121 6.10 -23.44 21.78
C VAL A 121 4.86 -23.49 22.65
N SER A 122 3.68 -23.52 22.03
CA SER A 122 2.49 -23.96 22.74
C SER A 122 2.86 -25.30 23.34
N GLU A 123 2.98 -25.35 24.67
CA GLU A 123 3.01 -26.61 25.41
C GLU A 123 1.91 -27.47 24.80
N ILE A 124 2.33 -28.57 24.19
CA ILE A 124 1.40 -29.63 23.80
C ILE A 124 0.91 -30.11 25.16
N ASP A 125 -0.32 -29.76 25.53
CA ASP A 125 -0.97 -30.27 26.73
C ASP A 125 -0.90 -31.80 26.66
N GLU A 126 -0.02 -32.37 27.48
CA GLU A 126 -0.08 -33.79 27.82
C GLU A 126 -1.45 -34.00 28.47
N PRO A 127 -2.31 -34.88 27.91
CA PRO A 127 -3.61 -35.14 28.51
C PRO A 127 -3.37 -35.96 29.77
N THR A 128 -3.22 -35.29 30.91
CA THR A 128 -3.37 -35.93 32.20
C THR A 128 -4.83 -36.35 32.35
N GLY A 129 -5.12 -37.57 31.91
CA GLY A 129 -6.35 -38.28 32.22
C GLY A 129 -6.39 -38.52 33.72
N SER A 130 -7.17 -37.71 34.42
CA SER A 130 -7.73 -38.07 35.72
C SER A 130 -9.23 -38.23 35.54
N GLU A 131 -9.65 -39.49 35.48
CA GLU A 131 -11.03 -39.93 35.63
C GLU A 131 -11.53 -39.48 37.00
N ASN A 132 -12.73 -38.88 37.04
CA ASN A 132 -13.64 -38.99 38.17
C ASN A 132 -15.04 -38.56 37.71
N ASP A 133 -15.85 -39.57 37.43
CA ASP A 133 -17.30 -39.47 37.34
C ASP A 133 -17.89 -39.23 38.74
N SER A 134 -18.74 -38.22 38.90
CA SER A 134 -19.82 -38.28 39.89
C SER A 134 -20.94 -37.32 39.52
N GLU A 135 -22.04 -37.90 39.04
CA GLU A 135 -23.34 -37.27 38.95
C GLU A 135 -23.82 -36.87 40.36
N ASN A 136 -24.35 -35.65 40.50
CA ASN A 136 -25.43 -35.46 41.46
C ASN A 136 -26.45 -34.45 40.92
N ARG A 137 -27.68 -34.94 40.81
CA ARG A 137 -28.86 -34.28 40.28
C ARG A 137 -29.82 -34.07 41.45
N SER A 138 -30.13 -32.83 41.78
CA SER A 138 -31.37 -32.49 42.49
C SER A 138 -31.88 -31.11 42.07
N GLU A 139 -33.10 -31.13 41.54
CA GLU A 139 -34.10 -30.07 41.34
C GLU A 139 -34.33 -29.30 42.67
N ALA A 140 -34.79 -28.06 42.80
CA ALA A 140 -35.45 -27.08 41.94
C ALA A 140 -35.31 -25.68 42.61
N GLU A 141 -35.25 -24.61 41.82
CA GLU A 141 -36.07 -23.40 42.04
C GLU A 141 -36.03 -22.50 40.80
N VAL A 142 -37.21 -22.09 40.34
CA VAL A 142 -37.49 -21.35 39.10
C VAL A 142 -38.06 -19.98 39.46
N THR A 143 -37.39 -18.89 39.04
CA THR A 143 -37.96 -17.55 38.79
C THR A 143 -36.92 -16.76 37.96
N GLN A 144 -36.99 -16.65 36.63
CA GLN A 144 -37.86 -15.88 35.71
C GLN A 144 -37.13 -14.66 35.05
N LEU A 145 -36.97 -14.73 33.72
CA LEU A 145 -37.12 -13.68 32.65
C LEU A 145 -36.03 -12.56 32.57
N ALA A 146 -35.48 -12.11 31.43
CA ALA A 146 -35.87 -12.17 30.01
C ALA A 146 -34.69 -11.87 29.04
N VAL A 147 -34.64 -12.65 27.95
CA VAL A 147 -34.49 -12.31 26.51
C VAL A 147 -33.32 -11.42 26.02
N VAL A 148 -32.45 -12.05 25.23
CA VAL A 148 -31.46 -11.46 24.32
C VAL A 148 -32.18 -10.97 23.05
N PRO A 149 -31.93 -9.75 22.53
CA PRO A 149 -32.55 -9.31 21.29
C PRO A 149 -31.89 -9.97 20.08
N VAL A 150 -32.80 -10.44 19.23
CA VAL A 150 -32.65 -11.18 17.99
C VAL A 150 -32.05 -10.31 16.88
N MET A 151 -31.26 -10.96 16.03
CA MET A 151 -30.85 -10.49 14.69
C MET A 151 -32.07 -10.13 13.84
N GLU A 152 -32.22 -8.86 13.46
CA GLU A 152 -33.13 -8.49 12.38
C GLU A 152 -32.37 -8.49 11.04
N GLU A 153 -32.81 -9.36 10.15
CA GLU A 153 -32.41 -9.39 8.76
C GLU A 153 -32.97 -8.19 8.01
N ILE A 154 -32.13 -7.52 7.23
CA ILE A 154 -32.54 -6.45 6.32
C ILE A 154 -32.95 -7.11 4.99
N PRO A 155 -34.22 -7.01 4.55
CA PRO A 155 -34.69 -7.66 3.35
C PRO A 155 -34.16 -6.99 2.07
N ALA A 156 -33.81 -7.83 1.11
CA ALA A 156 -33.52 -7.45 -0.26
C ALA A 156 -34.80 -7.03 -1.02
N GLN A 157 -34.63 -6.21 -2.07
CA GLN A 157 -35.64 -5.67 -3.03
C GLN A 157 -36.24 -4.32 -2.55
N GLN A 158 -36.25 -3.19 -3.28
CA GLN A 158 -36.12 -2.88 -4.71
C GLN A 158 -36.01 -1.34 -4.91
N LEU A 159 -35.19 -0.87 -5.86
CA LEU A 159 -35.38 0.29 -6.78
C LEU A 159 -34.01 0.67 -7.40
N LEU A 160 -33.58 0.07 -8.52
CA LEU A 160 -33.96 0.32 -9.92
C LEU A 160 -33.19 1.51 -10.56
N VAL A 161 -32.22 1.13 -11.40
CA VAL A 161 -31.68 1.79 -12.59
C VAL A 161 -30.88 3.10 -12.40
N SER A 162 -29.55 2.95 -12.46
CA SER A 162 -28.78 3.77 -13.39
C SER A 162 -27.79 2.88 -14.12
N GLU A 163 -28.17 2.53 -15.35
CA GLU A 163 -27.29 1.98 -16.35
C GLU A 163 -26.05 2.88 -16.46
N PHE A 164 -24.86 2.31 -16.32
CA PHE A 164 -23.62 3.00 -16.71
C PHE A 164 -23.63 3.18 -18.24
N PRO A 165 -23.78 4.40 -18.78
CA PRO A 165 -23.65 4.57 -20.20
C PRO A 165 -22.16 4.55 -20.56
N ASN A 166 -21.81 3.63 -21.46
CA ASN A 166 -20.58 3.60 -22.26
C ASN A 166 -19.30 3.06 -21.60
N ARG A 167 -19.23 1.74 -21.48
CA ARG A 167 -17.96 1.00 -21.59
C ARG A 167 -17.73 0.72 -23.09
N PRO A 168 -16.77 1.37 -23.78
CA PRO A 168 -16.48 1.03 -25.17
C PRO A 168 -15.90 -0.40 -25.24
N PRO A 169 -16.29 -1.21 -26.25
CA PRO A 169 -15.83 -2.58 -26.39
C PRO A 169 -14.31 -2.62 -26.60
N VAL A 170 -13.64 -3.44 -25.79
CA VAL A 170 -12.22 -3.76 -25.95
C VAL A 170 -12.12 -4.74 -27.13
N LEU A 171 -11.64 -4.27 -28.28
CA LEU A 171 -11.31 -5.15 -29.39
C LEU A 171 -10.09 -5.98 -28.99
N LEU A 172 -10.31 -7.24 -28.63
CA LEU A 172 -9.25 -8.26 -28.66
C LEU A 172 -8.82 -8.41 -30.12
N GLY A 173 -7.66 -7.86 -30.45
CA GLY A 173 -6.96 -8.20 -31.68
C GLY A 173 -6.60 -9.68 -31.62
N LYS A 174 -7.24 -10.50 -32.46
CA LYS A 174 -6.74 -11.81 -32.83
C LYS A 174 -5.43 -11.60 -33.62
N ILE A 175 -4.35 -12.23 -33.15
CA ILE A 175 -3.18 -12.55 -33.97
C ILE A 175 -3.52 -13.86 -34.68
#